data_AF-A0A0E4H4W6-F1
#
_entry.id   AF-A0A0E4H4W6-F1
#
_cell.length_a   1.000
_cell.length_b   1.000
_cell.length_c   1.000
_cell.angle_alpha   90.00
_cell.angle_beta   90.00
_cell.angle_gamma   90.00
#
_symmetry.space_group_name_H-M   'P 1'
#
loop_
_entity.id
_entity.type
_entity.pdbx_description
1 polymer ?
#
loop_
_entity_poly.entity_id
_entity_poly.type
_entity_poly.pdbx_seq_one_letter_code
_entity_poly.pdbx_strand_id
1 'polypeptide(L)'
;MKQILLVTKETYLRQVKSWAFLFMVLSPFLFVGFSGGIGYLSGAAASSNHDLAIVSKEPSVPAAFSGVANVTFDYKDETAAKEAYEEKKIADYLLVEVVEHQVVGTYVGDSNPSPIYRSQLEQALGNVQSQLNVTEAHLTTEQQESLARQPLFKEELESESDNMLMKIGKTIAPMAISFVLYFMIIMYSSTTAQEIATEKGTKIMEVIFSSLPARNYFYGRILGIFGAILTHISVYLVGGFGAYQFFYRFPATAQMTKDVTPTIQAVFGNLNGIVVFYVLFGILLFVVISALCGSLVSRPEDAPKAAQPAVFLVMFGFVGSMVLEQSGRDNLLMQIGSYIPVTSPFFMPLRYINGSVNLLESLVSLLMLIATNIALIYFIGKSYAGLILQKDDLGFMQNLKKGLLRK
;
A
#
# COMPACT_ATOMS: atom_id res chain seq x y z
N MET A 1 7.87 -5.13 39.16
CA MET A 1 8.12 -4.12 38.10
C MET A 1 9.51 -4.22 37.48
N LYS A 2 10.61 -4.24 38.26
CA LYS A 2 12.00 -4.34 37.71
C LYS A 2 12.20 -5.49 36.71
N GLN A 3 11.68 -6.67 37.00
CA GLN A 3 11.85 -7.83 36.11
C GLN A 3 11.03 -7.72 34.81
N ILE A 4 9.84 -7.11 34.85
CA ILE A 4 9.02 -6.86 33.64
C ILE A 4 9.78 -5.92 32.71
N LEU A 5 10.32 -4.83 33.25
CA LEU A 5 11.12 -3.85 32.49
C LEU A 5 12.37 -4.49 31.89
N LEU A 6 13.01 -5.43 32.59
CA LEU A 6 14.16 -6.15 32.07
C LEU A 6 13.78 -7.00 30.85
N VAL A 7 12.68 -7.77 30.93
CA VAL A 7 12.17 -8.54 29.80
C VAL A 7 11.74 -7.64 28.65
N THR A 8 11.10 -6.49 28.94
CA THR A 8 10.74 -5.48 27.93
C THR A 8 11.96 -4.95 27.20
N LYS A 9 12.98 -4.50 27.94
CA LYS A 9 14.22 -3.98 27.36
C LYS A 9 14.92 -5.03 26.51
N GLU A 10 15.04 -6.25 27.02
CA GLU A 10 15.70 -7.34 26.31
C GLU A 10 14.95 -7.70 25.01
N THR A 11 13.62 -7.86 25.10
CA THR A 11 12.79 -8.16 23.93
C THR A 11 12.88 -7.04 22.89
N TYR A 12 12.78 -5.79 23.32
CA TYR A 12 12.90 -4.61 22.46
C TYR A 12 14.25 -4.56 21.75
N LEU A 13 15.35 -4.66 22.50
CA LEU A 13 16.70 -4.59 21.93
C LEU A 13 16.97 -5.76 20.99
N ARG A 14 16.50 -6.96 21.33
CA ARG A 14 16.62 -8.14 20.48
C ARG A 14 15.90 -7.95 19.15
N GLN A 15 14.69 -7.38 19.16
CA GLN A 15 13.98 -7.09 17.92
C GLN A 15 14.66 -5.99 17.11
N VAL A 16 14.85 -4.79 17.67
CA VAL A 16 15.34 -3.62 16.93
C VAL A 16 16.77 -3.80 16.40
N LYS A 17 17.62 -4.56 17.09
CA LYS A 17 18.99 -4.87 16.63
C LYS A 17 19.07 -6.06 15.67
N SER A 18 17.97 -6.78 15.45
CA SER A 18 17.99 -7.91 14.53
C SER A 18 18.15 -7.44 13.08
N TRP A 19 18.93 -8.17 12.29
CA TRP A 19 19.02 -7.95 10.85
C TRP A 19 17.66 -8.03 10.17
N ALA A 20 16.81 -8.97 10.61
CA ALA A 20 15.45 -9.12 10.11
C ALA A 20 14.63 -7.84 10.30
N PHE A 21 14.67 -7.23 11.49
CA PHE A 21 13.99 -5.95 11.75
C PHE A 21 14.58 -4.82 10.92
N LEU A 22 15.91 -4.69 10.86
CA LEU A 22 16.58 -3.64 10.08
C LEU A 22 16.17 -3.72 8.60
N PHE A 23 16.25 -4.90 7.98
CA PHE A 23 15.83 -5.07 6.60
C PHE A 23 14.33 -4.87 6.42
N MET A 24 13.49 -5.36 7.34
CA MET A 24 12.05 -5.15 7.29
C MET A 24 11.71 -3.66 7.26
N VAL A 25 12.25 -2.86 8.19
CA VAL A 25 11.97 -1.43 8.29
C VAL A 25 12.63 -0.63 7.16
N LEU A 26 13.85 -0.98 6.75
CA LEU A 26 14.56 -0.22 5.71
C LEU A 26 14.20 -0.63 4.28
N SER A 27 13.57 -1.79 4.08
CA SER A 27 13.28 -2.32 2.74
C SER A 27 12.50 -1.37 1.84
N PRO A 28 11.46 -0.62 2.30
CA PRO A 28 10.75 0.30 1.42
C PRO A 28 11.66 1.46 0.98
N PHE A 29 12.51 1.96 1.88
CA PHE A 29 13.46 3.03 1.57
C PHE A 29 14.55 2.59 0.61
N LEU A 30 15.09 1.39 0.82
CA LEU A 30 16.06 0.78 -0.09
C LEU A 30 15.44 0.54 -1.47
N PHE A 31 14.20 0.06 -1.53
CA PHE A 31 13.48 -0.15 -2.78
C PHE A 31 13.25 1.16 -3.54
N VAL A 32 12.78 2.22 -2.87
CA VAL A 32 12.60 3.54 -3.49
C VAL A 32 13.96 4.11 -3.94
N GLY A 33 15.00 4.02 -3.10
CA GLY A 33 16.35 4.48 -3.45
C GLY A 33 16.95 3.73 -4.63
N PHE A 34 16.79 2.42 -4.68
CA PHE A 34 17.25 1.58 -5.79
C PHE A 34 16.47 1.89 -7.08
N SER A 35 15.14 2.04 -6.99
CA SER A 35 14.29 2.37 -8.12
C SER A 35 14.61 3.76 -8.68
N GLY A 36 14.84 4.75 -7.81
CA GLY A 36 15.30 6.08 -8.22
C GLY A 36 16.70 6.04 -8.85
N GLY A 37 17.60 5.21 -8.32
CA GLY A 37 18.93 4.99 -8.88
C GLY A 37 18.90 4.38 -10.28
N ILE A 38 18.08 3.34 -10.49
CA ILE A 38 17.84 2.76 -11.82
C ILE A 38 17.24 3.81 -12.75
N GLY A 39 16.21 4.54 -12.31
CA GLY A 39 15.58 5.59 -13.11
C GLY A 39 16.57 6.66 -13.56
N TYR A 40 17.53 7.04 -12.71
CA TYR A 40 18.61 7.96 -13.09
C TYR A 40 19.56 7.36 -14.14
N LEU A 41 20.02 6.12 -13.93
CA LEU A 41 20.93 5.47 -14.88
C LEU A 41 20.25 5.26 -16.25
N SER A 42 18.98 4.87 -16.24
CA SER A 42 18.16 4.73 -17.45
C SER A 42 17.90 6.08 -18.12
N GLY A 43 17.56 7.13 -17.35
CA GLY A 43 17.33 8.47 -17.90
C GLY A 43 18.60 9.12 -18.46
N ALA A 44 19.74 8.91 -17.81
CA ALA A 44 21.05 9.34 -18.33
C ALA A 44 21.41 8.61 -19.64
N ALA A 45 21.08 7.31 -19.74
CA ALA A 45 21.23 6.55 -20.98
C ALA A 45 20.24 6.99 -22.08
N ALA A 46 19.03 7.41 -21.71
CA ALA A 46 17.98 7.88 -22.63
C ALA A 46 18.17 9.34 -23.09
N SER A 47 19.04 10.11 -22.43
CA SER A 47 19.34 11.51 -22.81
C SER A 47 20.09 11.67 -24.14
N SER A 48 20.45 10.56 -24.80
CA SER A 48 20.80 10.57 -26.23
C SER A 48 19.52 10.54 -27.10
N ASN A 49 18.76 11.64 -27.04
CA ASN A 49 17.87 12.13 -28.09
C ASN A 49 16.88 11.12 -28.70
N HIS A 50 15.75 10.86 -28.05
CA HIS A 50 14.77 9.92 -28.59
C HIS A 50 13.32 10.38 -28.43
N ASP A 51 12.81 11.04 -29.46
CA ASP A 51 11.38 11.30 -29.65
C ASP A 51 10.67 10.04 -30.17
N LEU A 52 9.37 9.88 -29.89
CA LEU A 52 8.49 8.94 -30.58
C LEU A 52 8.29 9.44 -32.01
N ALA A 53 8.79 8.71 -33.01
CA ALA A 53 8.52 9.04 -34.40
C ALA A 53 7.13 8.55 -34.81
N ILE A 54 6.28 9.45 -35.29
CA ILE A 54 4.99 9.06 -35.89
C ILE A 54 5.12 9.11 -37.40
N VAL A 55 4.92 7.93 -38.01
CA VAL A 55 4.95 7.77 -39.46
C VAL A 55 3.52 7.58 -39.95
N SER A 56 3.05 8.52 -40.76
CA SER A 56 1.76 8.38 -41.42
C SER A 56 1.72 9.12 -42.74
N LYS A 57 0.90 8.61 -43.66
CA LYS A 57 0.55 9.26 -44.92
C LYS A 57 -0.71 10.13 -44.79
N GLU A 58 -1.42 10.04 -43.66
CA GLU A 58 -2.67 10.74 -43.44
C GLU A 58 -2.48 12.18 -42.96
N PRO A 59 -3.07 13.19 -43.64
CA PRO A 59 -2.91 14.60 -43.28
C PRO A 59 -3.48 14.98 -41.91
N SER A 60 -4.43 14.20 -41.38
CA SER A 60 -5.11 14.44 -40.11
C SER A 60 -4.27 14.05 -38.88
N VAL A 61 -3.20 13.26 -39.07
CA VAL A 61 -2.40 12.69 -37.98
C VAL A 61 -1.60 13.76 -37.23
N PRO A 62 -0.84 14.68 -37.86
CA PRO A 62 -0.06 15.67 -37.11
C PRO A 62 -0.91 16.55 -36.17
N ALA A 63 -2.13 16.92 -36.61
CA ALA A 63 -3.04 17.71 -35.79
C ALA A 63 -3.56 16.93 -34.57
N ALA A 64 -3.94 15.66 -34.75
CA ALA A 64 -4.47 14.80 -33.70
C ALA A 64 -3.45 14.47 -32.60
N PHE A 65 -2.16 14.49 -32.92
CA PHE A 65 -1.06 14.16 -32.01
C PHE A 65 -0.34 15.38 -31.42
N SER A 66 -0.77 16.60 -31.75
CA SER A 66 -0.17 17.86 -31.26
C SER A 66 -0.16 18.02 -29.73
N GLY A 67 -1.03 17.30 -29.01
CA GLY A 67 -1.11 17.30 -27.55
C GLY A 67 -0.29 16.19 -26.87
N VAL A 68 0.39 15.33 -27.63
CA VAL A 68 1.21 14.23 -27.10
C VAL A 68 2.66 14.69 -26.94
N ALA A 69 3.24 14.49 -25.76
CA ALA A 69 4.61 14.93 -25.47
C ALA A 69 5.66 14.05 -26.18
N ASN A 70 6.80 14.67 -26.55
CA ASN A 70 7.99 14.02 -27.12
C ASN A 70 7.70 13.23 -28.40
N VAL A 71 6.96 13.84 -29.32
CA VAL A 71 6.61 13.27 -30.62
C VAL A 71 7.33 14.04 -31.73
N THR A 72 7.87 13.32 -32.71
CA THR A 72 8.41 13.88 -33.95
C THR A 72 7.69 13.32 -35.19
N PHE A 73 7.61 14.13 -36.24
CA PHE A 73 7.08 13.76 -37.56
C PHE A 73 8.14 13.85 -38.66
N ASP A 74 9.42 13.90 -38.28
CA ASP A 74 10.54 14.10 -39.22
C ASP A 74 10.74 12.90 -40.18
N TYR A 75 10.16 11.75 -39.86
CA TYR A 75 10.27 10.51 -40.62
C TYR A 75 8.98 10.21 -41.39
N LYS A 76 9.06 10.22 -42.71
CA LYS A 76 7.89 10.10 -43.60
C LYS A 76 7.55 8.67 -44.02
N ASP A 77 8.52 7.75 -43.93
CA ASP A 77 8.39 6.38 -44.40
C ASP A 77 8.82 5.39 -43.31
N GLU A 78 8.18 4.21 -43.30
CA GLU A 78 8.45 3.14 -42.31
C GLU A 78 9.92 2.71 -42.32
N THR A 79 10.54 2.62 -43.50
CA THR A 79 11.95 2.24 -43.63
C THR A 79 12.88 3.25 -42.96
N ALA A 80 12.59 4.55 -43.09
CA ALA A 80 13.40 5.60 -42.48
C ALA A 80 13.25 5.63 -40.95
N ALA A 81 12.04 5.40 -40.43
CA ALA A 81 11.81 5.27 -39.00
C ALA A 81 12.45 4.00 -38.44
N LYS A 82 12.38 2.88 -39.16
CA LYS A 82 13.01 1.63 -38.76
C LYS A 82 14.54 1.74 -38.71
N GLU A 83 15.16 2.34 -39.72
CA GLU A 83 16.61 2.62 -39.72
C GLU A 83 16.99 3.55 -38.56
N ALA A 84 16.22 4.62 -38.33
CA ALA A 84 16.46 5.52 -37.21
C ALA A 84 16.29 4.84 -35.84
N TYR A 85 15.37 3.89 -35.71
CA TYR A 85 15.19 3.09 -34.50
C TYR A 85 16.36 2.11 -34.29
N GLU A 86 16.78 1.39 -35.33
CA GLU A 86 17.93 0.47 -35.28
C GLU A 86 19.26 1.20 -34.98
N GLU A 87 19.44 2.40 -35.53
CA GLU A 87 20.59 3.27 -35.25
C GLU A 87 20.51 4.02 -33.91
N LYS A 88 19.42 3.82 -33.14
CA LYS A 88 19.15 4.53 -31.89
C LYS A 88 19.23 6.05 -32.06
N LYS A 89 18.55 6.57 -33.07
CA LYS A 89 18.25 8.01 -33.27
C LYS A 89 16.83 8.39 -32.82
N ILE A 90 15.96 7.40 -32.63
CA ILE A 90 14.64 7.50 -31.99
C ILE A 90 14.45 6.34 -31.01
N ALA A 91 13.61 6.51 -29.97
CA ALA A 91 13.38 5.45 -28.96
C ALA A 91 12.37 4.44 -29.45
N ASP A 92 11.31 4.95 -30.08
CA ASP A 92 10.15 4.20 -30.46
C ASP A 92 9.58 4.83 -31.73
N TYR A 93 8.81 4.07 -32.49
CA TYR A 93 8.02 4.61 -33.59
C TYR A 93 6.61 4.05 -33.62
N LEU A 94 5.67 4.88 -34.08
CA LEU A 94 4.27 4.53 -34.28
C LEU A 94 3.95 4.62 -35.77
N LEU A 95 3.62 3.49 -36.38
CA LEU A 95 3.09 3.44 -37.74
C LEU A 95 1.57 3.65 -37.67
N VAL A 96 1.07 4.64 -38.39
CA VAL A 96 -0.37 4.93 -38.48
C VAL A 96 -0.81 4.78 -39.92
N GLU A 97 -1.59 3.74 -40.18
CA GLU A 97 -2.12 3.38 -41.49
C GLU A 97 -3.64 3.32 -41.48
N VAL A 98 -4.25 3.51 -42.65
CA VAL A 98 -5.70 3.31 -42.84
C VAL A 98 -5.90 2.06 -43.69
N VAL A 99 -6.52 1.05 -43.12
CA VAL A 99 -6.83 -0.21 -43.78
C VAL A 99 -8.34 -0.40 -43.74
N GLU A 100 -8.98 -0.53 -44.90
CA GLU A 100 -10.45 -0.72 -45.01
C GLU A 100 -11.26 0.32 -44.22
N HIS A 101 -10.89 1.60 -44.29
CA HIS A 101 -11.54 2.73 -43.57
C HIS A 101 -11.33 2.70 -42.04
N GLN A 102 -10.39 1.89 -41.55
CA GLN A 102 -10.01 1.81 -40.14
C GLN A 102 -8.57 2.25 -39.92
N VAL A 103 -8.36 3.17 -38.98
CA VAL A 103 -7.05 3.61 -38.51
C VAL A 103 -6.44 2.51 -37.66
N VAL A 104 -5.27 2.04 -38.08
CA VAL A 104 -4.45 1.04 -37.39
C VAL A 104 -3.16 1.70 -36.94
N GLY A 105 -2.94 1.73 -35.62
CA GLY A 105 -1.71 2.20 -35.00
C GLY A 105 -0.84 1.03 -34.53
N THR A 106 0.33 0.86 -35.13
CA THR A 106 1.30 -0.17 -34.72
C THR A 106 2.46 0.48 -33.99
N TYR A 107 2.53 0.27 -32.68
CA TYR A 107 3.63 0.75 -31.86
C TYR A 107 4.80 -0.23 -31.89
N VAL A 108 6.00 0.28 -32.14
CA VAL A 108 7.24 -0.49 -32.13
C VAL A 108 8.24 0.17 -31.19
N GLY A 109 8.73 -0.61 -30.24
CA GLY A 109 9.63 -0.15 -29.19
C GLY A 109 10.20 -1.30 -28.36
N ASP A 110 11.25 -1.02 -27.59
CA ASP A 110 11.94 -2.02 -26.75
C ASP A 110 11.06 -2.48 -25.57
N SER A 111 10.05 -1.68 -25.19
CA SER A 111 9.14 -1.99 -24.09
C SER A 111 7.75 -1.43 -24.35
N ASN A 112 6.74 -1.97 -23.66
CA ASN A 112 5.40 -1.42 -23.76
C ASN A 112 5.34 0.02 -23.23
N PRO A 113 4.58 0.93 -23.88
CA PRO A 113 4.40 2.27 -23.38
C PRO A 113 3.70 2.26 -22.02
N SER A 114 3.97 3.28 -21.19
CA SER A 114 3.27 3.43 -19.92
C SER A 114 1.75 3.51 -20.12
N PRO A 115 0.92 3.05 -19.16
CA PRO A 115 -0.54 3.09 -19.32
C PRO A 115 -1.11 4.48 -19.65
N ILE A 116 -0.52 5.53 -19.08
CA ILE A 116 -0.91 6.92 -19.32
C ILE A 116 -0.56 7.31 -20.77
N TYR A 117 0.67 7.03 -21.20
CA TYR A 117 1.12 7.36 -22.56
C TYR A 117 0.34 6.59 -23.62
N ARG A 118 0.10 5.29 -23.37
CA ARG A 118 -0.77 4.45 -24.20
C ARG A 118 -2.17 5.04 -24.36
N SER A 119 -2.78 5.49 -23.26
CA SER A 119 -4.11 6.12 -23.30
C SER A 119 -4.12 7.40 -24.14
N GLN A 120 -3.04 8.18 -24.12
CA GLN A 120 -2.89 9.37 -24.96
C GLN A 120 -2.77 9.01 -26.45
N LEU A 121 -1.98 7.99 -26.79
CA LEU A 121 -1.85 7.50 -28.15
C LEU A 121 -3.19 6.94 -28.69
N GLU A 122 -3.90 6.14 -27.88
CA GLU A 122 -5.22 5.60 -28.24
C GLU A 122 -6.25 6.72 -28.44
N GLN A 123 -6.23 7.77 -27.61
CA GLN A 123 -7.09 8.94 -27.77
C GLN A 123 -6.76 9.70 -29.06
N ALA A 124 -5.48 9.91 -29.38
CA ALA A 124 -5.07 10.58 -30.61
C ALA A 124 -5.49 9.78 -31.86
N LEU A 125 -5.27 8.46 -31.88
CA LEU A 125 -5.74 7.57 -32.95
C LEU A 125 -7.27 7.61 -33.09
N GLY A 126 -8.00 7.64 -31.97
CA GLY A 126 -9.46 7.79 -31.97
C GLY A 126 -9.93 9.09 -32.62
N ASN A 127 -9.23 10.20 -32.39
CA ASN A 127 -9.51 11.47 -33.06
C ASN A 127 -9.26 11.40 -34.57
N VAL A 128 -8.18 10.73 -35.00
CA VAL A 128 -7.90 10.50 -36.43
C VAL A 128 -9.02 9.69 -37.08
N GLN A 129 -9.46 8.59 -36.45
CA GLN A 129 -10.57 7.77 -36.95
C GLN A 129 -11.87 8.58 -37.03
N SER A 130 -12.16 9.40 -36.01
CA SER A 130 -13.36 10.25 -36.01
C SER A 130 -13.34 11.23 -37.19
N GLN A 131 -12.19 11.85 -37.47
CA GLN A 131 -12.04 12.77 -38.60
C GLN A 131 -12.16 12.06 -39.96
N LEU A 132 -11.64 10.84 -40.07
CA LEU A 132 -11.77 10.00 -41.26
C LEU A 132 -13.26 9.68 -41.53
N ASN A 133 -13.98 9.22 -40.50
CA ASN A 133 -15.41 8.91 -40.59
C ASN A 133 -16.24 10.12 -41.05
N VAL A 134 -15.92 11.32 -40.55
CA VAL A 134 -16.60 12.57 -40.95
C VAL A 134 -16.35 12.92 -42.41
N THR A 135 -15.12 12.68 -42.89
CA THR A 135 -14.72 12.99 -44.28
C THR A 135 -15.39 12.03 -45.26
N GLU A 136 -15.43 10.74 -44.94
CA GLU A 136 -16.02 9.69 -45.78
C GLU A 136 -17.55 9.75 -45.81
N ALA A 137 -18.19 10.18 -44.71
CA ALA A 137 -19.63 10.31 -44.63
C ALA A 137 -20.20 11.51 -45.43
N HIS A 138 -19.34 12.33 -46.05
CA HIS A 138 -19.71 13.50 -46.85
C HIS A 138 -20.75 14.41 -46.16
N LEU A 139 -20.58 14.60 -44.86
CA LEU A 139 -21.53 15.37 -44.03
C LEU A 139 -21.53 16.85 -44.42
N THR A 140 -22.70 17.48 -44.35
CA THR A 140 -22.82 18.94 -44.51
C THR A 140 -22.13 19.68 -43.36
N THR A 141 -21.75 20.94 -43.56
CA THR A 141 -21.12 21.77 -42.50
C THR A 141 -21.98 21.82 -41.23
N GLU A 142 -23.31 21.93 -41.35
CA GLU A 142 -24.23 21.89 -40.19
C GLU A 142 -24.21 20.53 -39.48
N GLN A 143 -24.11 19.41 -40.22
CA GLN A 143 -24.02 18.08 -39.64
C GLN A 143 -22.69 17.87 -38.91
N GLN A 144 -21.59 18.37 -39.48
CA GLN A 144 -20.27 18.35 -38.84
C GLN A 144 -20.26 19.15 -37.54
N GLU A 145 -20.79 20.38 -37.54
CA GLU A 145 -20.93 21.20 -36.34
C GLU A 145 -21.80 20.52 -35.28
N SER A 146 -22.85 19.80 -35.70
CA SER A 146 -23.70 19.04 -34.79
C SER A 146 -23.00 17.87 -34.10
N LEU A 147 -22.12 17.16 -34.83
CA LEU A 147 -21.31 16.06 -34.30
C LEU A 147 -20.12 16.55 -33.48
N ALA A 148 -19.59 17.74 -33.79
CA ALA A 148 -18.49 18.36 -33.06
C ALA A 148 -18.93 18.98 -31.73
N ARG A 149 -20.22 18.99 -31.40
CA ARG A 149 -20.72 19.47 -30.10
C ARG A 149 -20.18 18.59 -28.98
N GLN A 150 -19.23 19.13 -28.25
CA GLN A 150 -18.72 18.48 -27.05
C GLN A 150 -19.73 18.64 -25.90
N PRO A 151 -19.88 17.61 -25.04
CA PRO A 151 -20.67 17.76 -23.82
C PRO A 151 -20.04 18.85 -22.95
N LEU A 152 -20.86 19.83 -22.56
CA LEU A 152 -20.47 20.83 -21.58
C LEU A 152 -20.55 20.19 -20.19
N PHE A 153 -19.48 19.52 -19.80
CA PHE A 153 -19.34 18.99 -18.45
C PHE A 153 -18.98 20.16 -17.52
N LYS A 154 -19.98 20.66 -16.78
CA LYS A 154 -19.80 21.68 -15.76
C LYS A 154 -19.81 21.01 -14.40
N GLU A 155 -18.65 20.90 -13.77
CA GLU A 155 -18.51 20.39 -12.40
C GLU A 155 -18.66 21.60 -11.44
N GLU A 156 -19.83 21.77 -10.84
CA GLU A 156 -20.00 22.73 -9.74
C GLU A 156 -19.57 22.06 -8.43
N LEU A 157 -18.40 22.44 -7.94
CA LEU A 157 -17.80 21.95 -6.69
C LEU A 157 -18.05 22.99 -5.59
N GLU A 158 -18.60 22.57 -4.45
CA GLU A 158 -18.92 23.43 -3.30
C GLU A 158 -17.70 24.12 -2.64
N SER A 159 -16.46 23.77 -3.00
CA SER A 159 -15.25 24.49 -2.53
C SER A 159 -14.17 24.52 -3.61
N GLU A 160 -13.76 25.72 -4.04
CA GLU A 160 -13.07 25.94 -5.32
C GLU A 160 -11.52 25.93 -5.26
N SER A 161 -10.86 25.70 -4.12
CA SER A 161 -9.38 25.88 -4.04
C SER A 161 -8.52 24.70 -3.57
N ASP A 162 -9.10 23.58 -3.10
CA ASP A 162 -8.36 22.49 -2.42
C ASP A 162 -8.44 21.10 -3.11
N ASN A 163 -8.96 21.05 -4.34
CA ASN A 163 -9.70 19.88 -4.85
C ASN A 163 -8.87 18.65 -5.26
N MET A 164 -7.64 18.77 -5.75
CA MET A 164 -6.89 17.58 -6.20
C MET A 164 -6.18 16.87 -5.04
N LEU A 165 -5.50 17.63 -4.18
CA LEU A 165 -4.89 17.11 -2.94
C LEU A 165 -5.94 16.50 -2.01
N MET A 166 -7.11 17.13 -1.88
CA MET A 166 -8.18 16.64 -1.02
C MET A 166 -8.90 15.42 -1.63
N LYS A 167 -9.15 15.35 -2.95
CA LYS A 167 -9.70 14.14 -3.61
C LYS A 167 -8.71 12.97 -3.56
N ILE A 168 -7.43 13.20 -3.92
CA ILE A 168 -6.36 12.19 -3.81
C ILE A 168 -6.17 11.76 -2.37
N GLY A 169 -6.25 12.69 -1.41
CA GLY A 169 -6.15 12.40 0.01
C GLY A 169 -7.27 11.54 0.52
N LYS A 170 -8.51 11.82 0.15
CA LYS A 170 -9.67 11.04 0.60
C LYS A 170 -9.72 9.65 -0.03
N THR A 171 -9.21 9.45 -1.25
CA THR A 171 -9.24 8.13 -1.89
C THR A 171 -7.96 7.32 -1.70
N ILE A 172 -6.79 7.93 -1.88
CA ILE A 172 -5.51 7.22 -1.88
C ILE A 172 -4.94 7.09 -0.47
N ALA A 173 -5.10 8.09 0.41
CA ALA A 173 -4.49 8.02 1.73
C ALA A 173 -5.06 6.89 2.61
N PRO A 174 -6.40 6.71 2.75
CA PRO A 174 -6.95 5.59 3.49
C PRO A 174 -6.49 4.24 2.97
N MET A 175 -6.43 4.09 1.63
CA MET A 175 -5.97 2.88 0.97
C MET A 175 -4.50 2.59 1.27
N ALA A 176 -3.62 3.59 1.11
CA ALA A 176 -2.19 3.44 1.39
C ALA A 176 -1.93 3.12 2.87
N ILE A 177 -2.59 3.82 3.79
CA ILE A 177 -2.45 3.60 5.24
C ILE A 177 -2.96 2.19 5.62
N SER A 178 -4.11 1.78 5.09
CA SER A 178 -4.68 0.44 5.32
C SER A 178 -3.79 -0.66 4.76
N PHE A 179 -3.17 -0.42 3.60
CA PHE A 179 -2.21 -1.35 3.00
C PHE A 179 -0.96 -1.49 3.86
N VAL A 180 -0.34 -0.39 4.29
CA VAL A 180 0.82 -0.43 5.19
C VAL A 180 0.47 -1.15 6.50
N LEU A 181 -0.70 -0.86 7.09
CA LEU A 181 -1.19 -1.54 8.28
C LEU A 181 -1.36 -3.05 8.04
N TYR A 182 -1.96 -3.45 6.93
CA TYR A 182 -2.13 -4.86 6.54
C TYR A 182 -0.78 -5.59 6.47
N PHE A 183 0.21 -5.01 5.77
CA PHE A 183 1.54 -5.59 5.66
C PHE A 183 2.25 -5.68 7.02
N MET A 184 2.18 -4.63 7.83
CA MET A 184 2.79 -4.63 9.15
C MET A 184 2.18 -5.71 10.05
N ILE A 185 0.85 -5.85 10.05
CA ILE A 185 0.20 -6.87 10.85
C ILE A 185 0.67 -8.26 10.44
N ILE A 186 0.64 -8.61 9.15
CA ILE A 186 1.05 -9.94 8.69
C ILE A 186 2.48 -10.27 9.11
N MET A 187 3.40 -9.31 8.94
CA MET A 187 4.79 -9.47 9.32
C MET A 187 4.95 -9.70 10.82
N TYR A 188 4.43 -8.79 11.66
CA TYR A 188 4.55 -8.91 13.10
C TYR A 188 3.81 -10.13 13.67
N SER A 189 2.66 -10.49 13.10
CA SER A 189 1.91 -11.70 13.45
C SER A 189 2.72 -12.97 13.17
N SER A 190 3.29 -13.09 11.98
CA SER A 190 4.10 -14.26 11.59
C SER A 190 5.37 -14.37 12.43
N THR A 191 6.14 -13.28 12.55
CA THR A 191 7.38 -13.26 13.33
C THR A 191 7.14 -13.52 14.81
N THR A 192 6.11 -12.92 15.41
CA THR A 192 5.79 -13.15 16.82
C THR A 192 5.40 -14.60 17.10
N ALA A 193 4.55 -15.18 16.25
CA ALA A 193 4.14 -16.58 16.40
C ALA A 193 5.36 -17.52 16.32
N GLN A 194 6.24 -17.29 15.34
CA GLN A 194 7.44 -18.08 15.14
C GLN A 194 8.43 -17.94 16.30
N GLU A 195 8.70 -16.71 16.77
CA GLU A 195 9.61 -16.48 17.89
C GLU A 195 9.15 -17.20 19.17
N ILE A 196 7.85 -17.15 19.49
CA ILE A 196 7.32 -17.83 20.68
C ILE A 196 7.39 -19.34 20.54
N ALA A 197 7.08 -19.88 19.36
CA ALA A 197 7.19 -21.30 19.10
C ALA A 197 8.65 -21.80 19.17
N THR A 198 9.61 -21.00 18.68
CA THR A 198 11.05 -21.27 18.83
C THR A 198 11.47 -21.27 20.30
N GLU A 199 11.06 -20.26 21.07
CA GLU A 199 11.36 -20.18 22.50
C GLU A 199 10.79 -21.38 23.26
N LYS A 200 9.56 -21.80 22.94
CA LYS A 200 8.93 -23.01 23.51
C LYS A 200 9.70 -24.30 23.18
N GLY A 201 10.20 -24.42 21.95
CA GLY A 201 11.00 -25.58 21.51
C GLY A 201 12.36 -25.69 22.22
N THR A 202 12.85 -24.59 22.77
CA THR A 202 14.07 -24.55 23.58
C THR A 202 13.73 -24.65 25.07
N LYS A 203 14.50 -25.41 25.87
CA LYS A 203 14.31 -25.47 27.35
C LYS A 203 14.46 -24.12 28.08
N ILE A 204 14.62 -23.02 27.34
CA ILE A 204 14.75 -21.65 27.83
C ILE A 204 13.53 -21.26 28.67
N MET A 205 12.30 -21.60 28.26
CA MET A 205 11.11 -21.19 29.01
C MET A 205 11.00 -21.83 30.39
N GLU A 206 11.48 -23.07 30.57
CA GLU A 206 11.54 -23.74 31.88
C GLU A 206 12.51 -23.00 32.82
N VAL A 207 13.66 -22.57 32.30
CA VAL A 207 14.67 -21.79 33.04
C VAL A 207 14.16 -20.39 33.38
N ILE A 208 13.57 -19.67 32.43
CA ILE A 208 13.03 -18.32 32.66
C ILE A 208 11.94 -18.36 33.73
N PHE A 209 11.04 -19.35 33.67
CA PHE A 209 9.94 -19.45 34.62
C PHE A 209 10.35 -19.90 36.01
N SER A 210 11.54 -20.51 36.17
CA SER A 210 12.13 -20.75 37.49
C SER A 210 12.53 -19.46 38.22
N SER A 211 12.78 -18.38 37.45
CA SER A 211 13.29 -17.10 37.97
C SER A 211 12.26 -15.97 37.94
N LEU A 212 11.18 -16.09 37.15
CA LEU A 212 10.15 -15.07 36.99
C LEU A 212 8.79 -15.69 36.61
N PRO A 213 7.66 -15.23 37.20
CA PRO A 213 6.33 -15.70 36.82
C PRO A 213 6.04 -15.52 35.32
N ALA A 214 5.49 -16.55 34.67
CA ALA A 214 5.15 -16.56 33.24
C ALA A 214 4.28 -15.38 32.80
N ARG A 215 3.35 -14.94 33.67
CA ARG A 215 2.51 -13.76 33.45
C ARG A 215 3.33 -12.48 33.29
N ASN A 216 4.32 -12.28 34.15
CA ASN A 216 5.20 -11.11 34.08
C ASN A 216 6.11 -11.17 32.85
N TYR A 217 6.50 -12.38 32.42
CA TYR A 217 7.28 -12.57 31.20
C TYR A 217 6.47 -12.11 30.00
N PHE A 218 5.23 -12.60 29.90
CA PHE A 218 4.33 -12.24 28.81
C PHE A 218 4.07 -10.74 28.73
N TYR A 219 3.82 -10.06 29.86
CA TYR A 219 3.65 -8.61 29.87
C TYR A 219 4.91 -7.87 29.42
N GLY A 220 6.08 -8.28 29.92
CA GLY A 220 7.34 -7.68 29.51
C GLY A 220 7.59 -7.86 28.03
N ARG A 221 7.31 -9.06 27.51
CA ARG A 221 7.43 -9.46 26.12
C ARG A 221 6.57 -8.60 25.20
N ILE A 222 5.26 -8.52 25.47
CA ILE A 222 4.32 -7.73 24.66
C ILE A 222 4.69 -6.25 24.66
N LEU A 223 5.10 -5.69 25.80
CA LEU A 223 5.58 -4.30 25.87
C LEU A 223 6.87 -4.09 25.06
N GLY A 224 7.77 -5.07 25.00
CA GLY A 224 8.99 -4.99 24.20
C GLY A 224 8.70 -4.98 22.70
N ILE A 225 7.79 -5.85 22.25
CA ILE A 225 7.31 -5.88 20.85
C ILE A 225 6.58 -4.59 20.51
N PHE A 226 5.75 -4.07 21.42
CA PHE A 226 5.07 -2.78 21.27
C PHE A 226 6.06 -1.62 21.07
N GLY A 227 7.17 -1.60 21.84
CA GLY A 227 8.25 -0.65 21.64
C GLY A 227 8.93 -0.77 20.27
N ALA A 228 9.10 -2.00 19.76
CA ALA A 228 9.67 -2.24 18.43
C ALA A 228 8.72 -1.72 17.33
N ILE A 229 7.41 -1.94 17.45
CA ILE A 229 6.39 -1.38 16.56
C ILE A 229 6.42 0.16 16.59
N LEU A 230 6.53 0.77 17.77
CA LEU A 230 6.62 2.21 17.91
C LEU A 230 7.87 2.77 17.20
N THR A 231 9.02 2.09 17.33
CA THR A 231 10.23 2.44 16.58
C THR A 231 10.00 2.35 15.08
N HIS A 232 9.36 1.28 14.60
CA HIS A 232 9.10 1.05 13.18
C HIS A 232 8.21 2.17 12.60
N ILE A 233 7.10 2.50 13.26
CA ILE A 233 6.22 3.61 12.86
C ILE A 233 6.99 4.94 12.88
N SER A 234 7.82 5.18 13.89
CA SER A 234 8.63 6.41 13.99
C SER A 234 9.61 6.54 12.82
N VAL A 235 10.25 5.44 12.41
CA VAL A 235 11.13 5.41 11.24
C VAL A 235 10.33 5.68 9.96
N TYR A 236 9.10 5.21 9.84
CA TYR A 236 8.26 5.49 8.67
C TYR A 236 7.82 6.95 8.60
N LEU A 237 7.44 7.54 9.73
CA LEU A 237 7.05 8.95 9.80
C LEU A 237 8.25 9.87 9.50
N VAL A 238 9.35 9.70 10.23
CA VAL A 238 10.54 10.56 10.10
C VAL A 238 11.33 10.26 8.83
N GLY A 239 11.60 8.98 8.58
CA GLY A 239 12.35 8.52 7.42
C GLY A 239 11.58 8.72 6.12
N GLY A 240 10.24 8.51 6.13
CA GLY A 240 9.39 8.76 4.97
C GLY A 240 9.40 10.23 4.57
N PHE A 241 9.25 11.13 5.55
CA PHE A 241 9.35 12.57 5.30
C PHE A 241 10.75 12.97 4.84
N GLY A 242 11.81 12.45 5.47
CA GLY A 242 13.20 12.69 5.09
C GLY A 242 13.52 12.22 3.66
N ALA A 243 13.05 11.02 3.30
CA ALA A 243 13.20 10.46 1.96
C ALA A 243 12.47 11.31 0.91
N TYR A 244 11.22 11.71 1.19
CA TYR A 244 10.47 12.62 0.33
C TYR A 244 11.23 13.92 0.08
N GLN A 245 11.75 14.56 1.14
CA GLN A 245 12.55 15.79 1.01
C GLN A 245 13.84 15.59 0.21
N PHE A 246 14.49 14.43 0.37
CA PHE A 246 15.69 14.08 -0.38
C PHE A 246 15.40 13.92 -1.88
N PHE A 247 14.40 13.11 -2.26
CA PHE A 247 14.06 12.87 -3.67
C PHE A 247 13.47 14.10 -4.36
N TYR A 248 12.75 14.94 -3.62
CA TYR A 248 12.20 16.19 -4.16
C TYR A 248 13.30 17.17 -4.58
N ARG A 249 14.42 17.20 -3.85
CA ARG A 249 15.57 18.08 -4.15
C ARG A 249 16.52 17.50 -5.20
N PHE A 250 16.37 16.23 -5.54
CA PHE A 250 17.28 15.55 -6.45
C PHE A 250 16.79 15.69 -7.91
N PRO A 251 17.56 16.34 -8.82
CA PRO A 251 17.08 16.69 -10.16
C PRO A 251 16.59 15.50 -10.99
N ALA A 252 17.24 14.34 -10.88
CA ALA A 252 16.90 13.14 -11.64
C ALA A 252 15.52 12.55 -11.29
N THR A 253 15.09 12.73 -10.04
CA THR A 253 13.81 12.22 -9.55
C THR A 253 12.77 13.32 -9.41
N ALA A 254 13.12 14.57 -9.73
CA ALA A 254 12.28 15.73 -9.44
C ALA A 254 10.93 15.68 -10.17
N GLN A 255 10.90 15.24 -11.43
CA GLN A 255 9.65 15.16 -12.19
C GLN A 255 8.74 14.06 -11.63
N MET A 256 9.25 12.83 -11.50
CA MET A 256 8.50 11.72 -10.89
C MET A 256 8.04 12.04 -9.46
N THR A 257 8.87 12.75 -8.68
CA THR A 257 8.53 13.14 -7.31
C THR A 257 7.45 14.21 -7.28
N LYS A 258 7.42 15.15 -8.23
CA LYS A 258 6.34 16.14 -8.37
C LYS A 258 5.00 15.45 -8.68
N ASP A 259 5.02 14.45 -9.54
CA ASP A 259 3.79 13.72 -9.91
C ASP A 259 3.18 12.96 -8.72
N VAL A 260 4.01 12.39 -7.83
CA VAL A 260 3.54 11.69 -6.62
C VAL A 260 3.43 12.59 -5.38
N THR A 261 3.91 13.83 -5.44
CA THR A 261 3.89 14.79 -4.33
C THR A 261 2.48 14.97 -3.75
N PRO A 262 1.42 15.13 -4.58
CA PRO A 262 0.08 15.29 -4.05
C PRO A 262 -0.37 14.11 -3.19
N THR A 263 -0.07 12.90 -3.65
CA THR A 263 -0.37 11.66 -2.93
C THR A 263 0.40 11.56 -1.62
N ILE A 264 1.71 11.84 -1.64
CA ILE A 264 2.56 11.79 -0.45
C ILE A 264 2.07 12.81 0.59
N GLN A 265 1.86 14.06 0.18
CA GLN A 265 1.36 15.11 1.08
C GLN A 265 0.01 14.73 1.69
N ALA A 266 -0.87 14.13 0.90
CA ALA A 266 -2.17 13.72 1.38
C ALA A 266 -2.10 12.52 2.35
N VAL A 267 -1.18 11.57 2.16
CA VAL A 267 -0.92 10.51 3.14
C VAL A 267 -0.40 11.10 4.44
N PHE A 268 0.65 11.92 4.39
CA PHE A 268 1.24 12.53 5.59
C PHE A 268 0.26 13.48 6.31
N GLY A 269 -0.55 14.25 5.57
CA GLY A 269 -1.55 15.15 6.14
C GLY A 269 -2.66 14.42 6.90
N ASN A 270 -2.97 13.17 6.51
CA ASN A 270 -3.98 12.34 7.15
C ASN A 270 -3.43 11.42 8.26
N LEU A 271 -2.10 11.33 8.43
CA LEU A 271 -1.44 10.60 9.52
C LEU A 271 -1.46 11.39 10.83
N ASN A 272 -2.65 11.78 11.28
CA ASN A 272 -2.82 12.42 12.58
C ASN A 272 -2.70 11.41 13.74
N GLY A 273 -2.69 11.92 14.98
CA GLY A 273 -2.51 11.09 16.17
C GLY A 273 -3.53 9.95 16.29
N ILE A 274 -4.79 10.18 15.91
CA ILE A 274 -5.87 9.18 16.00
C ILE A 274 -5.60 8.02 15.05
N VAL A 275 -5.31 8.32 13.78
CA VAL A 275 -4.97 7.30 12.78
C VAL A 275 -3.74 6.51 13.19
N VAL A 276 -2.70 7.20 13.71
CA VAL A 276 -1.49 6.54 14.23
C VAL A 276 -1.81 5.61 15.41
N PHE A 277 -2.69 6.01 16.33
CA PHE A 277 -3.12 5.13 17.43
C PHE A 277 -3.91 3.92 16.94
N TYR A 278 -4.77 4.05 15.93
CA TYR A 278 -5.43 2.90 15.31
C TYR A 278 -4.45 1.93 14.68
N VAL A 279 -3.46 2.43 13.95
CA VAL A 279 -2.38 1.61 13.37
C VAL A 279 -1.63 0.88 14.50
N LEU A 280 -1.20 1.61 15.53
CA LEU A 280 -0.43 1.09 16.65
C LEU A 280 -1.18 -0.02 17.42
N PHE A 281 -2.40 0.26 17.87
CA PHE A 281 -3.20 -0.69 18.65
C PHE A 281 -3.84 -1.79 17.79
N GLY A 282 -4.02 -1.54 16.49
CA GLY A 282 -4.39 -2.56 15.51
C GLY A 282 -3.28 -3.61 15.38
N ILE A 283 -2.04 -3.19 15.16
CA ILE A 283 -0.89 -4.12 15.11
C ILE A 283 -0.76 -4.88 16.43
N LEU A 284 -0.86 -4.18 17.57
CA LEU A 284 -0.77 -4.81 18.90
C LEU A 284 -1.82 -5.92 19.09
N LEU A 285 -3.06 -5.69 18.66
CA LEU A 285 -4.16 -6.65 18.80
C LEU A 285 -3.80 -7.97 18.12
N PHE A 286 -3.35 -7.88 16.87
CA PHE A 286 -2.99 -9.07 16.09
C PHE A 286 -1.70 -9.72 16.56
N VAL A 287 -0.74 -8.96 17.07
CA VAL A 287 0.46 -9.51 17.75
C VAL A 287 0.07 -10.34 18.96
N VAL A 288 -0.88 -9.89 19.77
CA VAL A 288 -1.36 -10.61 20.95
C VAL A 288 -2.08 -11.89 20.56
N ILE A 289 -2.91 -11.86 19.51
CA ILE A 289 -3.58 -13.06 18.95
C ILE A 289 -2.53 -14.04 18.41
N SER A 290 -1.56 -13.57 17.65
CA SER A 290 -0.48 -14.40 17.11
C SER A 290 0.42 -14.97 18.20
N ALA A 291 0.63 -14.23 19.30
CA ALA A 291 1.37 -14.72 20.44
C ALA A 291 0.67 -15.91 21.12
N LEU A 292 -0.67 -15.87 21.20
CA LEU A 292 -1.47 -17.00 21.63
C LEU A 292 -1.30 -18.18 20.67
N CYS A 293 -1.48 -17.97 19.36
CA CYS A 293 -1.31 -19.04 18.37
C CYS A 293 0.09 -19.70 18.41
N GLY A 294 1.16 -18.89 18.51
CA GLY A 294 2.53 -19.37 18.62
C GLY A 294 2.78 -20.18 19.90
N SER A 295 2.10 -19.87 21.01
CA SER A 295 2.20 -20.64 22.25
C SER A 295 1.52 -22.03 22.17
N LEU A 296 0.56 -22.20 21.25
CA LEU A 296 -0.23 -23.42 21.10
C LEU A 296 0.41 -24.48 20.20
N VAL A 297 1.39 -24.10 19.37
CA VAL A 297 2.11 -25.05 18.51
C VAL A 297 3.28 -25.67 19.23
N SER A 298 3.67 -26.87 18.80
CA SER A 298 4.84 -27.60 19.34
C SER A 298 6.11 -27.30 18.54
N ARG A 299 5.95 -26.91 17.26
CA ARG A 299 7.04 -26.72 16.31
C ARG A 299 7.03 -25.30 15.74
N PRO A 300 8.21 -24.65 15.60
CA PRO A 300 8.31 -23.32 14.99
C PRO A 300 7.84 -23.28 13.54
N GLU A 301 8.00 -24.37 12.80
CA GLU A 301 7.60 -24.48 11.40
C GLU A 301 6.07 -24.40 11.20
N ASP A 302 5.29 -24.78 12.23
CA ASP A 302 3.83 -24.76 12.17
C ASP A 302 3.24 -23.43 12.68
N ALA A 303 4.05 -22.55 13.26
CA ALA A 303 3.58 -21.30 13.85
C ALA A 303 2.93 -20.34 12.83
N PRO A 304 3.47 -20.12 11.61
CA PRO A 304 2.81 -19.30 10.61
C PRO A 304 1.46 -19.87 10.15
N LYS A 305 1.31 -21.20 10.15
CA LYS A 305 0.04 -21.88 9.83
C LYS A 305 -0.98 -21.72 10.95
N ALA A 306 -0.54 -21.81 12.22
CA ALA A 306 -1.42 -21.57 13.36
C ALA A 306 -1.88 -20.11 13.49
N ALA A 307 -1.12 -19.16 12.94
CA ALA A 307 -1.49 -17.74 12.90
C ALA A 307 -2.49 -17.38 11.78
N GLN A 308 -2.85 -18.30 10.88
CA GLN A 308 -3.76 -18.03 9.75
C GLN A 308 -5.12 -17.44 10.16
N PRO A 309 -5.77 -17.84 11.27
CA PRO A 309 -7.02 -17.19 11.70
C PRO A 309 -6.86 -15.68 11.93
N ALA A 310 -5.71 -15.24 12.46
CA ALA A 310 -5.42 -13.82 12.59
C ALA A 310 -5.27 -13.16 11.22
N VAL A 311 -4.55 -13.80 10.28
CA VAL A 311 -4.37 -13.30 8.92
C VAL A 311 -5.71 -13.19 8.16
N PHE A 312 -6.63 -14.15 8.33
CA PHE A 312 -7.95 -14.07 7.71
C PHE A 312 -8.78 -12.92 8.27
N LEU A 313 -8.72 -12.65 9.57
CA LEU A 313 -9.39 -11.51 10.18
C LEU A 313 -8.84 -10.18 9.66
N VAL A 314 -7.52 -10.10 9.48
CA VAL A 314 -6.83 -8.95 8.88
C VAL A 314 -7.27 -8.75 7.43
N MET A 315 -7.32 -9.83 6.65
CA MET A 315 -7.75 -9.79 5.26
C MET A 315 -9.22 -9.35 5.15
N PHE A 316 -10.09 -9.86 6.03
CA PHE A 316 -11.49 -9.43 6.08
C PHE A 316 -11.63 -7.95 6.43
N GLY A 317 -10.87 -7.47 7.41
CA GLY A 317 -10.83 -6.06 7.79
C GLY A 317 -10.36 -5.17 6.63
N PHE A 318 -9.23 -5.52 6.02
CA PHE A 318 -8.63 -4.79 4.92
C PHE A 318 -9.53 -4.77 3.67
N VAL A 319 -9.82 -5.95 3.10
CA VAL A 319 -10.62 -6.05 1.87
C VAL A 319 -12.04 -5.54 2.09
N GLY A 320 -12.64 -5.86 3.24
CA GLY A 320 -13.98 -5.39 3.59
C GLY A 320 -14.06 -3.86 3.65
N SER A 321 -13.07 -3.20 4.26
CA SER A 321 -13.02 -1.74 4.30
C SER A 321 -12.91 -1.11 2.92
N MET A 322 -12.05 -1.67 2.05
CA MET A 322 -11.81 -1.17 0.69
C MET A 322 -13.04 -1.32 -0.22
N VAL A 323 -13.69 -2.49 -0.20
CA VAL A 323 -14.86 -2.77 -1.04
C VAL A 323 -16.06 -1.89 -0.63
N LEU A 324 -16.25 -1.72 0.69
CA LEU A 324 -17.36 -0.91 1.18
C LEU A 324 -17.15 0.59 0.94
N GLU A 325 -15.91 1.07 0.98
CA GLU A 325 -15.57 2.45 0.63
C GLU A 325 -15.89 2.79 -0.82
N GLN A 326 -15.54 1.91 -1.76
CA GLN A 326 -15.82 2.09 -3.20
C GLN A 326 -17.32 2.20 -3.50
N SER A 327 -18.18 1.70 -2.61
CA SER A 327 -19.63 1.80 -2.75
C SER A 327 -20.17 3.22 -2.48
N GLY A 328 -19.32 4.16 -2.04
CA GLY A 328 -19.62 5.59 -1.94
C GLY A 328 -20.69 5.97 -0.90
N ARG A 329 -21.10 5.04 -0.04
CA ARG A 329 -22.12 5.25 0.99
C ARG A 329 -21.58 4.79 2.33
N ASP A 330 -21.68 5.65 3.35
CA ASP A 330 -21.49 5.25 4.75
C ASP A 330 -22.64 4.31 5.14
N ASN A 331 -22.48 3.03 4.81
CA ASN A 331 -23.49 2.00 4.99
C ASN A 331 -23.40 1.40 6.40
N LEU A 332 -24.47 0.71 6.84
CA LEU A 332 -24.55 0.12 8.18
C LEU A 332 -23.37 -0.82 8.49
N LEU A 333 -22.85 -1.55 7.49
CA LEU A 333 -21.70 -2.43 7.66
C LEU A 333 -20.41 -1.66 7.94
N MET A 334 -20.20 -0.51 7.29
CA MET A 334 -19.08 0.39 7.60
C MET A 334 -19.16 0.90 9.03
N GLN A 335 -20.37 1.27 9.49
CA GLN A 335 -20.60 1.75 10.84
C GLN A 335 -20.32 0.67 11.88
N ILE A 336 -20.85 -0.54 11.70
CA ILE A 336 -20.63 -1.65 12.63
C ILE A 336 -19.16 -2.09 12.64
N GLY A 337 -18.55 -2.26 11.46
CA GLY A 337 -17.16 -2.68 11.32
C GLY A 337 -16.17 -1.69 11.95
N SER A 338 -16.57 -0.43 12.06
CA SER A 338 -15.82 0.64 12.72
C SER A 338 -15.72 0.48 14.24
N TYR A 339 -16.66 -0.21 14.89
CA TYR A 339 -16.68 -0.36 16.35
C TYR A 339 -16.22 -1.75 16.83
N ILE A 340 -16.15 -2.74 15.93
CA ILE A 340 -15.62 -4.07 16.26
C ILE A 340 -14.09 -4.01 16.33
N PRO A 341 -13.44 -4.32 17.48
CA PRO A 341 -12.00 -4.13 17.67
C PRO A 341 -11.10 -4.75 16.61
N VAL A 342 -11.48 -5.92 16.08
CA VAL A 342 -10.67 -6.64 15.07
C VAL A 342 -10.71 -5.96 13.69
N THR A 343 -11.82 -5.30 13.34
CA THR A 343 -12.00 -4.64 12.04
C THR A 343 -11.81 -3.13 12.11
N SER A 344 -12.02 -2.52 13.28
CA SER A 344 -11.92 -1.08 13.52
C SER A 344 -10.60 -0.43 13.06
N PRO A 345 -9.41 -1.09 13.11
CA PRO A 345 -8.16 -0.50 12.64
C PRO A 345 -8.15 -0.18 11.14
N PHE A 346 -9.03 -0.82 10.35
CA PHE A 346 -9.19 -0.56 8.92
C PHE A 346 -10.37 0.37 8.66
N PHE A 347 -11.52 0.11 9.30
CA PHE A 347 -12.78 0.80 9.02
C PHE A 347 -12.84 2.23 9.57
N MET A 348 -12.38 2.47 10.80
CA MET A 348 -12.50 3.80 11.41
C MET A 348 -11.57 4.84 10.82
N PRO A 349 -10.26 4.57 10.60
CA PRO A 349 -9.37 5.54 9.97
C PRO A 349 -9.87 6.00 8.61
N LEU A 350 -10.42 5.07 7.82
CA LEU A 350 -11.03 5.35 6.53
C LEU A 350 -12.21 6.32 6.65
N ARG A 351 -13.18 6.03 7.53
CA ARG A 351 -14.33 6.92 7.75
C ARG A 351 -13.92 8.27 8.36
N TYR A 352 -12.91 8.28 9.22
CA TYR A 352 -12.39 9.48 9.85
C TYR A 352 -11.70 10.40 8.83
N ILE A 353 -10.84 9.85 7.96
CA ILE A 353 -10.16 10.60 6.88
C ILE A 353 -11.18 11.16 5.88
N ASN A 354 -12.21 10.38 5.56
CA ASN A 354 -13.28 10.82 4.65
C ASN A 354 -14.23 11.87 5.26
N GLY A 355 -14.12 12.15 6.56
CA GLY A 355 -14.96 13.11 7.26
C GLY A 355 -16.38 12.60 7.53
N SER A 356 -16.63 11.31 7.39
CA SER A 356 -17.95 10.69 7.62
C SER A 356 -18.27 10.49 9.10
N VAL A 357 -17.30 10.71 9.99
CA VAL A 357 -17.39 10.43 11.43
C VAL A 357 -16.78 11.58 12.22
N ASN A 358 -17.42 11.94 13.33
CA ASN A 358 -16.88 12.95 14.23
C ASN A 358 -15.74 12.40 15.12
N LEU A 359 -15.02 13.31 15.77
CA LEU A 359 -13.91 12.95 16.65
C LEU A 359 -14.34 12.04 17.83
N LEU A 360 -15.52 12.25 18.40
CA LEU A 360 -15.98 11.51 19.59
C LEU A 360 -16.26 10.04 19.27
N GLU A 361 -16.95 9.77 18.16
CA GLU A 361 -17.22 8.42 17.67
C GLU A 361 -15.94 7.65 17.40
N SER A 362 -14.96 8.30 16.78
CA SER A 362 -13.62 7.73 16.56
C SER A 362 -12.92 7.42 17.90
N LEU A 363 -12.95 8.34 18.87
CA LEU A 363 -12.36 8.11 20.19
C LEU A 363 -13.03 6.96 20.95
N VAL A 364 -14.36 6.83 20.88
CA VAL A 364 -15.10 5.73 21.51
C VAL A 364 -14.68 4.38 20.92
N SER A 365 -14.60 4.27 19.59
CA SER A 365 -14.09 3.07 18.93
C SER A 365 -12.64 2.76 19.31
N LEU A 366 -11.77 3.77 19.32
CA LEU A 366 -10.37 3.60 19.72
C LEU A 366 -10.24 3.10 21.17
N LEU A 367 -11.05 3.62 22.09
CA LEU A 367 -11.09 3.14 23.47
C LEU A 367 -11.54 1.69 23.57
N MET A 368 -12.50 1.25 22.75
CA MET A 368 -12.90 -0.15 22.70
C MET A 368 -11.78 -1.05 22.17
N LEU A 369 -11.03 -0.60 21.16
CA LEU A 369 -9.86 -1.30 20.65
C LEU A 369 -8.77 -1.44 21.74
N ILE A 370 -8.48 -0.36 22.47
CA ILE A 370 -7.50 -0.36 23.56
C ILE A 370 -7.96 -1.26 24.71
N ALA A 371 -9.23 -1.16 25.12
CA ALA A 371 -9.81 -2.00 26.16
C ALA A 371 -9.74 -3.49 25.78
N THR A 372 -10.00 -3.83 24.52
CA THR A 372 -9.91 -5.21 24.02
C THR A 372 -8.48 -5.72 24.04
N ASN A 373 -7.51 -4.90 23.65
CA ASN A 373 -6.08 -5.22 23.77
C ASN A 373 -5.70 -5.53 25.22
N ILE A 374 -6.06 -4.66 26.16
CA ILE A 374 -5.77 -4.84 27.59
C ILE A 374 -6.42 -6.12 28.12
N ALA A 375 -7.68 -6.38 27.76
CA ALA A 375 -8.41 -7.57 28.16
C ALA A 375 -7.74 -8.86 27.65
N LEU A 376 -7.36 -8.90 26.37
CA LEU A 376 -6.67 -10.05 25.77
C LEU A 376 -5.29 -10.27 26.38
N ILE A 377 -4.50 -9.22 26.54
CA ILE A 377 -3.17 -9.30 27.18
C ILE A 377 -3.32 -9.84 28.60
N TYR A 378 -4.28 -9.33 29.37
CA TYR A 378 -4.55 -9.78 30.72
C TYR A 378 -4.94 -11.26 30.76
N PHE A 379 -5.87 -11.68 29.90
CA PHE A 379 -6.39 -13.04 29.83
C PHE A 379 -5.31 -14.04 29.41
N ILE A 380 -4.58 -13.77 28.33
CA ILE A 380 -3.51 -14.65 27.84
C ILE A 380 -2.36 -14.69 28.85
N GLY A 381 -1.97 -13.55 29.42
CA GLY A 381 -0.92 -13.49 30.43
C GLY A 381 -1.22 -14.34 31.66
N LYS A 382 -2.49 -14.42 32.08
CA LYS A 382 -2.91 -15.28 33.20
C LYS A 382 -2.73 -16.76 32.89
N SER A 383 -3.01 -17.19 31.66
CA SER A 383 -2.95 -18.59 31.23
C SER A 383 -1.62 -18.97 30.55
N TYR A 384 -0.66 -18.04 30.48
CA TYR A 384 0.52 -18.17 29.63
C TYR A 384 1.41 -19.37 29.99
N ALA A 385 1.61 -19.64 31.29
CA ALA A 385 2.36 -20.82 31.74
C ALA A 385 1.73 -22.12 31.24
N GLY A 386 0.41 -22.23 31.36
CA GLY A 386 -0.36 -23.39 30.93
C GLY A 386 -0.32 -23.61 29.43
N LEU A 387 -0.26 -22.54 28.62
CA LEU A 387 -0.19 -22.59 27.17
C LEU A 387 1.20 -23.02 26.67
N ILE A 388 2.26 -22.39 27.18
CA ILE A 388 3.61 -22.58 26.63
C ILE A 388 4.32 -23.82 27.15
N LEU A 389 3.97 -24.34 28.33
CA LEU A 389 4.60 -25.55 28.88
C LEU A 389 3.95 -26.87 28.39
N GLN A 390 2.98 -26.79 27.49
CA GLN A 390 2.39 -27.99 26.88
C GLN A 390 3.32 -28.57 25.81
N LYS A 391 3.61 -29.87 25.93
CA LYS A 391 4.39 -30.63 24.94
C LYS A 391 3.52 -31.62 24.14
N ASP A 392 2.22 -31.62 24.39
CA ASP A 392 1.29 -32.54 23.73
C ASP A 392 0.91 -31.99 22.35
N ASP A 393 0.93 -32.86 21.34
CA ASP A 393 0.55 -32.51 19.97
C ASP A 393 -0.95 -32.77 19.75
N LEU A 394 -1.81 -32.12 20.55
CA LEU A 394 -3.26 -32.15 20.37
C LEU A 394 -3.70 -31.09 19.34
N GLY A 395 -4.92 -31.25 18.80
CA GLY A 395 -5.49 -30.25 17.89
C GLY A 395 -5.63 -28.85 18.54
N PHE A 396 -5.61 -27.79 17.73
CA PHE A 396 -5.61 -26.38 18.18
C PHE A 396 -6.62 -26.08 19.31
N MET A 397 -7.89 -26.49 19.14
CA MET A 397 -8.95 -26.25 20.13
C MET A 397 -8.74 -27.01 21.45
N GLN A 398 -8.14 -28.21 21.39
CA GLN A 398 -7.86 -29.02 22.57
C GLN A 398 -6.68 -28.42 23.38
N ASN A 399 -5.61 -27.99 22.69
CA ASN A 399 -4.49 -27.27 23.31
C ASN A 399 -4.96 -25.95 23.95
N LEU A 400 -5.81 -25.19 23.25
CA LEU A 400 -6.38 -23.96 23.79
C LEU A 400 -7.18 -24.24 25.07
N LYS A 401 -8.12 -25.20 25.04
CA LYS A 401 -8.93 -25.56 26.21
C LYS A 401 -8.06 -26.03 27.38
N LYS A 402 -7.07 -26.89 27.13
CA LYS A 402 -6.16 -27.40 28.16
C LYS A 402 -5.29 -26.30 28.76
N GLY A 403 -4.82 -25.36 27.93
CA GLY A 403 -3.95 -24.27 28.36
C GLY A 403 -4.65 -23.23 29.21
N LEU A 404 -5.91 -22.94 28.88
CA LEU A 404 -6.73 -22.03 29.67
C LEU A 404 -7.19 -22.62 31.02
N LEU A 405 -7.26 -23.95 31.14
CA LEU A 405 -7.69 -24.63 32.37
C LEU A 405 -6.54 -24.85 33.38
N ARG A 406 -5.28 -24.79 32.92
CA ARG A 406 -4.10 -25.01 33.76
C ARG A 406 -3.70 -23.68 34.43
N LYS A 407 -4.09 -23.52 35.70
CA LYS A 407 -3.79 -22.35 36.53
C LYS A 407 -2.35 -22.29 36.98
#